data_AF-A0A1F6I5V7-F1
#
_entry.id   AF-A0A1F6I5V7-F1
#
_cell.length_a   1.000
_cell.length_b   1.000
_cell.length_c   1.000
_cell.angle_alpha   90.00
_cell.angle_beta   90.00
_cell.angle_gamma   90.00
#
_symmetry.space_group_name_H-M   'P 1'
#
loop_
_entity.id
_entity.type
_entity.pdbx_description
1 polymer ?
#
loop_
_entity_poly.entity_id
_entity_poly.type
_entity_poly.pdbx_seq_one_letter_code
_entity_poly.pdbx_strand_id
1 'polypeptide(L)' 'MKTYKPGETVPKSGQAEIIGSRGGKTGNERTVTRGEHFPPTPRQGQEYIIVDPTKHRSR' A
#
# COMPACT_ATOMS: atom_id res chain seq x y z
N MET A 1 10.98 2.22 -6.79
CA MET A 1 9.92 1.74 -5.88
C MET A 1 8.59 2.09 -6.50
N LYS A 2 7.62 1.16 -6.54
CA LYS A 2 6.29 1.46 -7.10
C LYS A 2 5.41 1.97 -5.96
N THR A 3 4.84 3.15 -6.15
CA THR A 3 3.88 3.75 -5.21
C THR A 3 2.47 3.60 -5.78
N TYR A 4 1.49 3.55 -4.88
CA TYR A 4 0.08 3.32 -5.20
C TYR A 4 -0.77 4.41 -4.56
N LYS A 5 -1.83 4.81 -5.24
CA LYS A 5 -2.74 5.83 -4.72
C LYS A 5 -3.89 5.20 -3.93
N PRO A 6 -4.47 5.93 -2.97
CA PRO A 6 -5.76 5.54 -2.39
C PRO A 6 -6.80 5.29 -3.48
N GLY A 7 -7.57 4.21 -3.37
CA GLY A 7 -8.56 3.82 -4.36
C GLY A 7 -8.02 3.06 -5.58
N GLU A 8 -6.70 2.94 -5.75
CA GLU A 8 -6.12 2.08 -6.80
C GLU A 8 -6.33 0.59 -6.45
N THR A 9 -6.44 -0.27 -7.46
CA THR A 9 -6.53 -1.72 -7.22
C THR A 9 -5.20 -2.27 -6.74
N VAL A 10 -5.24 -3.03 -5.65
CA VAL A 10 -4.09 -3.66 -5.02
C VAL A 10 -3.58 -4.80 -5.90
N PRO A 11 -2.35 -4.72 -6.46
CA PRO A 11 -1.86 -5.74 -7.38
C PRO A 11 -1.37 -7.01 -6.66
N LYS A 12 -0.99 -6.89 -5.38
CA LYS A 12 -0.47 -7.97 -4.55
C LYS A 12 -0.91 -7.77 -3.10
N SER A 13 -1.32 -8.85 -2.44
CA SER A 13 -1.62 -8.83 -1.03
C SER A 13 -0.34 -8.58 -0.22
N GLY A 14 -0.46 -7.93 0.92
CA GLY A 14 0.70 -7.62 1.75
C GLY A 14 0.48 -6.50 2.75
N GLN A 15 1.54 -6.13 3.45
CA GLN A 15 1.61 -4.89 4.21
C GLN A 15 2.09 -3.76 3.31
N ALA A 16 1.34 -2.67 3.32
CA ALA A 16 1.64 -1.44 2.61
C ALA A 16 1.90 -0.31 3.61
N GLU A 17 3.05 0.35 3.48
CA GLU A 17 3.41 1.51 4.28
C GLU A 17 2.89 2.79 3.59
N ILE A 18 2.34 3.71 4.38
CA ILE A 18 1.93 5.02 3.91
C ILE A 18 3.16 5.93 3.87
N ILE A 19 3.42 6.51 2.71
CA ILE A 19 4.48 7.49 2.47
C ILE A 19 3.86 8.85 2.16
N GLY A 20 4.54 9.92 2.55
CA GLY A 20 4.16 11.29 2.18
C GLY A 20 4.48 11.61 0.73
N SER A 21 4.01 12.78 0.27
CA SER A 21 4.19 13.28 -1.09
C SER A 21 5.65 13.41 -1.56
N ARG A 22 6.61 13.41 -0.63
CA ARG A 22 8.06 13.44 -0.92
C ARG A 22 8.76 12.10 -0.68
N GLY A 23 8.02 11.00 -0.54
CA GLY A 23 8.57 9.66 -0.27
C GLY A 23 9.00 9.43 1.19
N GLY A 24 8.71 10.37 2.09
CA GLY A 24 8.98 10.22 3.52
C GLY A 24 8.05 9.19 4.15
N LYS A 25 8.62 8.19 4.83
CA LYS A 25 7.87 7.19 5.60
C LYS A 25 7.08 7.85 6.71
N THR A 26 5.80 7.49 6.83
CA THR A 26 4.95 8.01 7.92
C THR A 26 4.93 7.08 9.13
N GLY A 27 5.47 5.86 9.00
CA GLY A 27 5.39 4.81 10.02
C GLY A 27 4.01 4.17 10.15
N ASN A 28 3.03 4.57 9.32
CA ASN A 28 1.72 3.95 9.30
C ASN A 28 1.69 2.84 8.25
N GLU A 29 1.38 1.62 8.68
CA GLU A 29 1.22 0.46 7.81
C GLU A 29 -0.24 0.03 7.72
N ARG A 30 -0.62 -0.51 6.57
CA ARG A 30 -1.96 -1.04 6.28
C ARG A 30 -1.83 -2.38 5.59
N THR A 31 -2.58 -3.36 6.08
CA THR A 31 -2.73 -4.63 5.38
C THR A 31 -3.68 -4.44 4.21
N VAL A 32 -3.29 -4.93 3.04
CA VAL A 32 -4.06 -4.84 1.79
C VAL A 32 -4.18 -6.21 1.14
N THR A 33 -5.33 -6.47 0.52
CA THR A 33 -5.61 -7.72 -0.19
C THR A 33 -5.58 -7.47 -1.70
N ARG A 34 -4.94 -8.37 -2.45
CA ARG A 34 -4.95 -8.33 -3.92
C ARG A 34 -6.39 -8.32 -4.46
N GLY A 35 -6.65 -7.40 -5.38
CA GLY A 35 -7.96 -7.26 -6.03
C GLY A 35 -8.91 -6.28 -5.34
N GLU A 36 -8.63 -5.90 -4.09
CA GLU A 36 -9.35 -4.82 -3.41
C GLU A 36 -8.75 -3.45 -3.77
N HIS A 37 -9.42 -2.38 -3.33
CA HIS A 37 -8.90 -1.03 -3.48
C HIS A 37 -8.06 -0.62 -2.27
N PHE A 38 -6.98 0.14 -2.48
CA PHE A 38 -6.22 0.72 -1.38
C PHE A 38 -7.11 1.62 -0.52
N PRO A 39 -7.02 1.53 0.82
CA PRO A 39 -7.84 2.36 1.71
C PRO A 39 -7.50 3.84 1.59
N PRO A 40 -8.40 4.76 1.97
CA PRO A 40 -8.10 6.19 2.01
C PRO A 40 -6.92 6.49 2.94
N THR A 41 -6.02 7.38 2.52
CA THR A 41 -4.92 7.85 3.37
C THR A 41 -5.41 8.92 4.35
N PRO A 42 -4.79 9.02 5.55
CA PRO A 42 -5.15 10.04 6.54
C PRO A 42 -5.00 11.48 6.05
N ARG A 43 -4.08 11.75 5.12
CA ARG A 43 -3.82 13.07 4.55
C ARG A 43 -3.79 13.01 3.02
N GLN A 44 -4.16 14.13 2.40
CA GLN A 44 -4.05 14.31 0.96
C GLN A 44 -2.58 14.34 0.52
N GLY A 45 -2.30 13.76 -0.65
CA GLY A 45 -0.95 13.66 -1.22
C GLY A 45 -0.08 12.56 -0.60
N GLN A 46 -0.65 11.69 0.25
CA GLN A 46 0.01 10.46 0.69
C GLN A 46 -0.20 9.34 -0.33
N GLU A 47 0.75 8.41 -0.38
CA GLU A 47 0.74 7.23 -1.24
C GLU A 47 1.05 5.98 -0.42
N TYR A 48 0.88 4.81 -1.03
CA TYR A 48 1.21 3.51 -0.45
C TYR A 48 2.40 2.89 -1.14
N ILE A 49 3.23 2.19 -0.39
CA ILE A 49 4.25 1.29 -0.92
C ILE A 49 4.10 -0.08 -0.27
N ILE A 50 3.98 -1.14 -1.07
CA ILE A 50 3.93 -2.50 -0.54
C ILE A 50 5.35 -2.86 -0.07
N VAL A 51 5.53 -2.98 1.24
CA VAL A 51 6.82 -3.26 1.89
C VAL A 51 6.99 -4.75 2.16
N ASP A 52 5.90 -5.45 2.50
CA ASP A 52 5.92 -6.88 2.76
C ASP A 52 4.80 -7.59 1.99
N PRO A 53 5.06 -8.08 0.76
CA PRO A 53 4.07 -8.83 0.01
C PRO A 53 3.83 -10.21 0.65
N THR A 54 2.58 -10.52 0.96
CA THR A 54 2.23 -11.85 1.47
C THR A 54 2.43 -12.89 0.37
N LYS A 55 3.24 -13.92 0.68
CA LYS A 55 3.50 -15.03 -0.23
C LYS A 55 2.36 -16.04 -0.14
N HIS A 56 1.42 -15.98 -1.09
CA HIS A 56 0.55 -17.12 -1.32
C HIS A 56 1.35 -18.23 -1.99
N ARG A 57 1.49 -19.38 -1.31
CA ARG A 57 1.95 -20.62 -1.95
C ARG A 57 0.85 -21.05 -2.91
N SER A 58 1.05 -20.87 -4.21
CA SER A 58 0.28 -21.62 -5.21
C SER A 58 0.63 -23.09 -4.99
N ARG A 59 -0.31 -23.87 -4.47
CA ARG A 59 -0.20 -25.32 -4.37
C ARG A 59 -0.31 -25.94 -5.75
#